data_AF-A0A7V6ZWI8-F1
#
_entry.id   AF-A0A7V6ZWI8-F1
#
_cell.length_a   1.000
_cell.length_b   1.000
_cell.length_c   1.000
_cell.angle_alpha   90.00
_cell.angle_beta   90.00
_cell.angle_gamma   90.00
#
_symmetry.space_group_name_H-M   'P 1'
#
loop_
_entity.id
_entity.type
_entity.pdbx_description
1 polymer ?
#
loop_
_entity_poly.entity_id
_entity_poly.type
_entity_poly.pdbx_seq_one_letter_code
_entity_poly.pdbx_strand_id
1 'polypeptide(L)'
;MLLVVFLVVTCFCAGAVADVPADVADTNDASNTNNTNNQYAEPIRNKINPITGAVEISGVRGRTGEGETFKLGNEVLLTKYRHLLDGKKVGLVTNQTGLNSKGESTIDVLARQSTFQLTALYGPEHGIDGQAAAGAYVASYVHPQLGIPVYSLYGATRMPTAEMLQNIDVLLYDIQDIGARTYTYISTLNYCMKAAQQSNKTVIVLDRPNPLGGLTVDGMVLEEGYETFVGVDNLPTAHGMTIGELALFFNREIGADVIVIPMEGYSREMIWQDTGLTWVPTSPNVPDIDSVFGYMSTGLGEGTGIFQSDKFKWIGGKGINAEAYAKLLNEAGLPGVTFIPEYKGSAGGVKLSIQDYRTFNPAKTGIYALAYARSLNHFKVPKSGKTMVMFDKIMGTNKIGQWLEQGLTPQQIEANYLPELNRFKAEREKYLIYGSKVSAPSTQPGAEQPGQADENQPAEPGQEQGQPGQVEPAPGTEQPGQALPPLKVIVQGENVVFDSEPYIDGQNRLMVPVRAILEALGATVDWDEITRTVSIQGQGHSLLLTIDSKQAVVDGQKRTMDTTPVIRNSRTMLPARYVGEYLGFTVQWDEKTRTVTVE
;
A
#
# COMPACT_ATOMS: atom_id res chain seq x y z
N MET A 1 10.86 32.07 -27.15
CA MET A 1 11.12 32.17 -28.60
C MET A 1 11.33 30.74 -29.12
N LEU A 2 10.59 30.33 -30.15
CA LEU A 2 10.57 28.93 -30.63
C LEU A 2 11.91 28.49 -31.24
N LEU A 3 12.25 27.20 -31.13
CA LEU A 3 12.31 26.36 -32.34
C LEU A 3 12.13 24.85 -32.02
N VAL A 4 11.49 24.16 -32.96
CA VAL A 4 11.26 22.70 -32.99
C VAL A 4 12.22 22.09 -34.02
N VAL A 5 12.82 20.94 -33.72
CA VAL A 5 13.38 20.05 -34.75
C VAL A 5 13.10 18.58 -34.39
N PHE A 6 12.28 17.92 -35.22
CA PHE A 6 12.24 16.47 -35.35
C PHE A 6 13.37 16.02 -36.28
N LEU A 7 14.01 14.87 -36.01
CA LEU A 7 14.64 14.10 -37.08
C LEU A 7 14.48 12.59 -36.84
N VAL A 8 13.95 11.91 -37.85
CA VAL A 8 13.84 10.44 -37.92
C VAL A 8 15.05 9.91 -38.68
N VAL A 9 15.74 8.90 -38.15
CA VAL A 9 16.67 8.08 -38.92
C VAL A 9 16.47 6.60 -38.58
N THR A 10 15.92 5.87 -39.54
CA THR A 10 16.00 4.40 -39.62
C THR A 10 17.30 3.99 -40.31
N CYS A 11 18.02 3.01 -39.79
CA CYS A 11 19.05 2.28 -40.54
C CYS A 11 18.93 0.76 -40.31
N PHE A 12 18.86 0.01 -41.41
CA PHE A 12 18.92 -1.45 -41.44
C PHE A 12 20.37 -1.95 -41.37
N CYS A 13 20.58 -3.17 -40.86
CA CYS A 13 21.87 -3.86 -40.88
C CYS A 13 21.95 -4.94 -41.98
N ALA A 14 23.06 -4.94 -42.73
CA ALA A 14 23.64 -6.02 -43.53
C ALA A 14 25.08 -5.59 -43.91
N GLY A 15 26.11 -6.42 -44.08
CA GLY A 15 26.30 -7.88 -43.99
C GLY A 15 27.61 -8.28 -44.73
N ALA A 16 28.21 -9.45 -44.42
CA ALA A 16 29.48 -10.03 -44.95
C ALA A 16 30.82 -9.42 -44.41
N VAL A 17 31.84 -10.14 -43.90
CA VAL A 17 32.63 -11.34 -44.38
C VAL A 17 33.61 -10.94 -45.50
N ALA A 18 34.93 -11.26 -45.50
CA ALA A 18 35.76 -12.26 -44.78
C ALA A 18 36.93 -11.59 -43.97
N ASP A 19 38.13 -12.15 -43.63
CA ASP A 19 38.86 -13.40 -43.95
C ASP A 19 39.99 -13.73 -42.91
N VAL A 20 40.84 -14.75 -43.14
CA VAL A 20 41.95 -15.26 -42.27
C VAL A 20 43.32 -15.25 -43.01
N PRO A 21 44.47 -15.23 -42.31
CA PRO A 21 45.36 -16.40 -42.40
C PRO A 21 46.02 -16.79 -41.05
N ALA A 22 46.50 -18.03 -40.98
CA ALA A 22 47.23 -18.61 -39.86
C ALA A 22 48.71 -18.84 -40.23
N ASP A 23 49.60 -18.94 -39.23
CA ASP A 23 50.82 -19.75 -39.38
C ASP A 23 51.35 -20.29 -38.03
N VAL A 24 52.27 -21.25 -38.10
CA VAL A 24 52.61 -22.24 -37.06
C VAL A 24 54.06 -22.11 -36.57
N ALA A 25 54.31 -22.37 -35.29
CA ALA A 25 55.62 -22.83 -34.82
C ALA A 25 55.50 -23.67 -33.54
N ASP A 26 56.22 -24.80 -33.51
CA ASP A 26 56.25 -25.82 -32.46
C ASP A 26 57.64 -25.82 -31.80
N THR A 27 57.79 -26.24 -30.54
CA THR A 27 59.03 -26.85 -30.00
C THR A 27 58.87 -27.37 -28.57
N ASN A 28 59.25 -28.63 -28.37
CA ASN A 28 59.37 -29.29 -27.07
C ASN A 28 60.76 -29.04 -26.44
N ASP A 29 60.86 -29.11 -25.09
CA ASP A 29 61.70 -30.15 -24.43
C ASP A 29 61.32 -30.32 -22.94
N ALA A 30 61.77 -31.40 -22.30
CA ALA A 30 61.22 -31.94 -21.05
C ALA A 30 62.26 -32.32 -19.97
N SER A 31 61.83 -32.32 -18.69
CA SER A 31 62.27 -33.26 -17.62
C SER A 31 61.44 -33.03 -16.35
N ASN A 32 60.64 -34.00 -15.86
CA ASN A 32 60.96 -35.02 -14.82
C ASN A 32 61.41 -34.44 -13.45
N THR A 33 60.92 -34.85 -12.27
CA THR A 33 59.95 -35.88 -11.82
C THR A 33 59.49 -35.56 -10.38
N ASN A 34 58.20 -35.80 -10.02
CA ASN A 34 57.80 -36.76 -8.97
C ASN A 34 56.30 -36.67 -8.56
N ASN A 35 55.59 -37.77 -8.84
CA ASN A 35 54.61 -38.53 -8.00
C ASN A 35 54.14 -37.95 -6.65
N THR A 36 52.89 -38.11 -6.17
CA THR A 36 51.83 -39.12 -6.46
C THR A 36 50.39 -38.61 -6.20
N ASN A 37 49.40 -39.29 -6.81
CA ASN A 37 47.99 -39.49 -6.37
C ASN A 37 46.98 -38.33 -6.52
N ASN A 38 45.72 -38.54 -6.95
CA ASN A 38 45.02 -39.75 -7.45
C ASN A 38 43.67 -39.34 -8.09
N GLN A 39 43.32 -39.76 -9.31
CA GLN A 39 41.93 -39.67 -9.80
C GLN A 39 41.59 -40.51 -11.06
N TYR A 40 40.37 -41.05 -11.05
CA TYR A 40 39.48 -41.52 -12.13
C TYR A 40 39.89 -42.65 -13.10
N ALA A 41 38.88 -43.50 -13.38
CA ALA A 41 38.84 -44.45 -14.48
C ALA A 41 37.44 -44.47 -15.13
N GLU A 42 37.45 -44.35 -16.45
CA GLU A 42 36.43 -44.59 -17.50
C GLU A 42 37.29 -44.98 -18.74
N PRO A 43 36.79 -45.59 -19.86
CA PRO A 43 35.40 -45.69 -20.33
C PRO A 43 35.01 -47.06 -20.96
N ILE A 44 33.83 -47.18 -21.64
CA ILE A 44 33.69 -47.49 -23.10
C ILE A 44 32.24 -47.82 -23.57
N ARG A 45 31.68 -46.89 -24.37
CA ARG A 45 30.92 -47.01 -25.66
C ARG A 45 29.62 -47.84 -25.88
N ASN A 46 28.61 -47.08 -26.36
CA ASN A 46 27.74 -47.28 -27.55
C ASN A 46 26.75 -48.46 -27.66
N LYS A 47 25.45 -48.13 -27.87
CA LYS A 47 24.80 -48.04 -29.21
C LYS A 47 23.35 -47.51 -29.13
N ILE A 48 22.83 -46.99 -30.25
CA ILE A 48 21.47 -46.46 -30.43
C ILE A 48 20.70 -47.36 -31.42
N ASN A 49 19.45 -47.75 -31.12
CA ASN A 49 18.28 -47.62 -32.02
C ASN A 49 16.94 -48.08 -31.38
N PRO A 50 15.77 -47.66 -31.92
CA PRO A 50 14.51 -47.60 -31.18
C PRO A 50 13.45 -48.63 -31.61
N ILE A 51 12.55 -49.02 -30.70
CA ILE A 51 11.25 -49.67 -31.04
C ILE A 51 10.14 -49.16 -30.11
N THR A 52 8.96 -48.96 -30.70
CA THR A 52 7.67 -48.61 -30.11
C THR A 52 7.11 -49.67 -29.15
N GLY A 53 6.47 -49.26 -28.05
CA GLY A 53 5.64 -50.16 -27.26
C GLY A 53 5.00 -49.47 -26.06
N ALA A 54 3.66 -49.45 -26.01
CA ALA A 54 2.94 -49.07 -24.80
C ALA A 54 3.13 -50.15 -23.73
N VAL A 55 3.43 -49.73 -22.50
CA VAL A 55 3.43 -50.60 -21.32
C VAL A 55 2.48 -50.01 -20.30
N GLU A 56 1.38 -50.71 -20.03
CA GLU A 56 0.52 -50.40 -18.90
C GLU A 56 1.28 -50.67 -17.60
N ILE A 57 1.61 -49.62 -16.85
CA ILE A 57 2.01 -49.76 -15.45
C ILE A 57 0.74 -49.69 -14.60
N SER A 58 0.15 -50.86 -14.35
CA SER A 58 -0.81 -51.01 -13.27
C SER A 58 -0.06 -50.98 -11.92
N GLY A 59 -0.62 -50.30 -10.91
CA GLY A 59 -0.21 -50.55 -9.52
C GLY A 59 0.36 -49.40 -8.67
N VAL A 60 0.04 -48.13 -8.93
CA VAL A 60 -0.12 -47.17 -7.81
C VAL A 60 -1.45 -46.44 -7.97
N ARG A 61 -2.51 -46.97 -7.36
CA ARG A 61 -3.68 -46.15 -7.01
C ARG A 61 -3.25 -45.20 -5.90
N GLY A 62 -2.68 -44.07 -6.30
CA GLY A 62 -2.67 -42.89 -5.43
C GLY A 62 -4.12 -42.64 -5.00
N ARG A 63 -4.33 -42.31 -3.71
CA ARG A 63 -5.64 -41.89 -3.24
C ARG A 63 -5.98 -40.58 -3.94
N THR A 64 -6.69 -40.66 -5.05
CA THR A 64 -7.58 -39.58 -5.50
C THR A 64 -8.73 -39.51 -4.51
N GLY A 65 -8.45 -38.98 -3.32
CA GLY A 65 -9.48 -38.20 -2.64
C GLY A 65 -9.90 -37.10 -3.61
N GLU A 66 -11.19 -36.80 -3.65
CA GLU A 66 -11.69 -35.62 -4.36
C GLU A 66 -10.88 -34.43 -3.83
N GLY A 67 -10.07 -33.82 -4.71
CA GLY A 67 -9.09 -32.83 -4.27
C GLY A 67 -9.81 -31.67 -3.58
N GLU A 68 -9.50 -31.44 -2.31
CA GLU A 68 -10.10 -30.35 -1.55
C GLU A 68 -9.84 -29.04 -2.29
N THR A 69 -10.88 -28.53 -2.94
CA THR A 69 -10.78 -27.33 -3.78
C THR A 69 -10.43 -26.16 -2.88
N PHE A 70 -9.36 -25.45 -3.23
CA PHE A 70 -8.99 -24.20 -2.55
C PHE A 70 -10.18 -23.24 -2.52
N LYS A 71 -10.45 -22.61 -1.37
CA LYS A 71 -11.52 -21.62 -1.20
C LYS A 71 -11.08 -20.45 -0.36
N LEU A 72 -11.49 -19.25 -0.76
CA LEU A 72 -11.29 -18.02 -0.03
C LEU A 72 -12.20 -17.91 1.20
N GLY A 73 -11.83 -17.10 2.19
CA GLY A 73 -12.62 -16.87 3.40
C GLY A 73 -14.05 -16.37 3.11
N ASN A 74 -14.27 -15.63 2.02
CA ASN A 74 -15.60 -15.17 1.61
C ASN A 74 -16.50 -16.31 1.07
N GLU A 75 -15.92 -17.37 0.49
CA GLU A 75 -16.65 -18.57 0.07
C GLU A 75 -16.93 -19.50 1.25
N VAL A 76 -15.96 -19.64 2.15
CA VAL A 76 -16.08 -20.43 3.39
C VAL A 76 -17.12 -19.79 4.34
N LEU A 77 -17.17 -18.46 4.42
CA LEU A 77 -18.20 -17.71 5.14
C LEU A 77 -19.59 -18.15 4.71
N LEU A 78 -19.92 -18.04 3.43
CA LEU A 78 -21.28 -18.25 2.94
C LEU A 78 -21.72 -19.72 2.98
N THR A 79 -20.76 -20.65 2.88
CA THR A 79 -21.02 -22.09 2.88
C THR A 79 -21.06 -22.72 4.27
N LYS A 80 -20.27 -22.22 5.24
CA LYS A 80 -20.16 -22.80 6.60
C LYS A 80 -20.56 -21.86 7.73
N TYR A 81 -20.30 -20.56 7.61
CA TYR A 81 -20.40 -19.59 8.71
C TYR A 81 -21.45 -18.48 8.50
N ARG A 82 -22.35 -18.60 7.52
CA ARG A 82 -23.39 -17.60 7.21
C ARG A 82 -24.27 -17.23 8.41
N HIS A 83 -24.47 -18.19 9.32
CA HIS A 83 -25.19 -18.00 10.59
C HIS A 83 -24.60 -16.90 11.48
N LEU A 84 -23.34 -16.50 11.30
CA LEU A 84 -22.73 -15.37 12.00
C LEU A 84 -23.31 -14.01 11.57
N LEU A 85 -23.93 -13.96 10.39
CA LEU A 85 -24.53 -12.75 9.80
C LEU A 85 -26.06 -12.75 9.86
N ASP A 86 -26.72 -13.89 9.98
CA ASP A 86 -28.18 -13.99 9.93
C ASP A 86 -28.86 -13.05 10.96
N GLY A 87 -29.81 -12.25 10.47
CA GLY A 87 -30.53 -11.20 11.22
C GLY A 87 -29.77 -9.87 11.38
N LYS A 88 -28.49 -9.78 11.00
CA LYS A 88 -27.64 -8.61 11.27
C LYS A 88 -27.61 -7.58 10.14
N LYS A 89 -27.29 -6.35 10.51
CA LYS A 89 -26.78 -5.30 9.62
C LYS A 89 -25.27 -5.43 9.45
N VAL A 90 -24.83 -5.50 8.22
CA VAL A 90 -23.46 -5.83 7.83
C VAL A 90 -22.80 -4.61 7.19
N GLY A 91 -21.67 -4.20 7.75
CA GLY A 91 -20.72 -3.32 7.09
C GLY A 91 -19.65 -4.14 6.35
N LEU A 92 -19.16 -3.69 5.21
CA LEU A 92 -18.10 -4.36 4.46
C LEU A 92 -16.95 -3.41 4.11
N VAL A 93 -15.76 -3.66 4.67
CA VAL A 93 -14.49 -3.07 4.24
C VAL A 93 -13.97 -3.90 3.06
N THR A 94 -13.92 -3.31 1.86
CA THR A 94 -13.54 -4.02 0.64
C THR A 94 -13.07 -3.09 -0.48
N ASN A 95 -12.58 -3.66 -1.57
CA ASN A 95 -12.26 -2.97 -2.81
C ASN A 95 -12.42 -3.93 -4.02
N GLN A 96 -11.87 -3.58 -5.18
CA GLN A 96 -11.93 -4.36 -6.42
C GLN A 96 -11.35 -5.78 -6.31
N THR A 97 -10.54 -6.05 -5.28
CA THR A 97 -9.95 -7.37 -5.02
C THR A 97 -10.86 -8.29 -4.20
N GLY A 98 -11.94 -7.75 -3.63
CA GLY A 98 -12.99 -8.47 -2.89
C GLY A 98 -13.85 -9.33 -3.80
N LEU A 99 -13.24 -10.31 -4.47
CA LEU A 99 -13.89 -11.28 -5.35
C LEU A 99 -13.83 -12.70 -4.77
N ASN A 100 -14.75 -13.58 -5.17
CA ASN A 100 -14.66 -15.03 -4.95
C ASN A 100 -13.83 -15.73 -6.05
N SER A 101 -13.63 -17.04 -5.96
CA SER A 101 -12.88 -17.84 -6.95
C SER A 101 -13.43 -17.78 -8.39
N LYS A 102 -14.69 -17.33 -8.56
CA LYS A 102 -15.38 -17.17 -9.84
C LYS A 102 -15.33 -15.74 -10.39
N GLY A 103 -14.70 -14.81 -9.67
CA GLY A 103 -14.64 -13.40 -10.03
C GLY A 103 -15.90 -12.59 -9.69
N GLU A 104 -16.84 -13.13 -8.89
CA GLU A 104 -17.99 -12.34 -8.41
C GLU A 104 -17.60 -11.48 -7.22
N SER A 105 -18.05 -10.22 -7.20
CA SER A 105 -17.82 -9.27 -6.11
C SER A 105 -18.50 -9.70 -4.81
N THR A 106 -17.77 -9.63 -3.69
CA THR A 106 -18.30 -9.82 -2.34
C THR A 106 -19.42 -8.82 -2.04
N ILE A 107 -19.39 -7.60 -2.59
CA ILE A 107 -20.50 -6.63 -2.51
C ILE A 107 -21.78 -7.25 -3.09
N ASP A 108 -21.71 -7.72 -4.34
CA ASP A 108 -22.87 -8.29 -5.04
C ASP A 108 -23.36 -9.58 -4.38
N VAL A 109 -22.44 -10.45 -3.95
CA VAL A 109 -22.77 -11.74 -3.34
C VAL A 109 -23.46 -11.54 -1.99
N LEU A 110 -23.02 -10.57 -1.16
CA LEU A 110 -23.69 -10.22 0.09
C LEU A 110 -25.02 -9.49 -0.14
N ALA A 111 -25.10 -8.57 -1.10
CA ALA A 111 -26.32 -7.82 -1.42
C ALA A 111 -27.48 -8.70 -1.93
N ARG A 112 -27.19 -9.90 -2.47
CA ARG A 112 -28.19 -10.90 -2.87
C ARG A 112 -28.77 -11.72 -1.71
N GLN A 113 -28.21 -11.65 -0.51
CA GLN A 113 -28.67 -12.48 0.62
C GLN A 113 -29.94 -11.88 1.26
N SER A 114 -30.90 -12.73 1.59
CA SER A 114 -32.16 -12.32 2.23
C SER A 114 -32.20 -12.58 3.74
N THR A 115 -31.21 -13.28 4.29
CA THR A 115 -31.15 -13.61 5.73
C THR A 115 -30.47 -12.54 6.57
N PHE A 116 -29.81 -11.56 5.96
CA PHE A 116 -29.15 -10.42 6.60
C PHE A 116 -29.14 -9.20 5.66
N GLN A 117 -28.71 -8.03 6.15
CA GLN A 117 -28.73 -6.79 5.37
C GLN A 117 -27.34 -6.16 5.24
N LEU A 118 -26.83 -6.00 4.02
CA LEU A 118 -25.67 -5.14 3.76
C LEU A 118 -26.11 -3.67 3.86
N THR A 119 -25.54 -2.90 4.80
CA THR A 119 -25.99 -1.52 5.12
C THR A 119 -24.94 -0.44 4.92
N ALA A 120 -23.65 -0.78 4.79
CA ALA A 120 -22.57 0.17 4.53
C ALA A 120 -21.37 -0.49 3.85
N LEU A 121 -20.67 0.27 3.00
CA LEU A 121 -19.38 -0.08 2.42
C LEU A 121 -18.29 0.86 2.93
N TYR A 122 -17.06 0.36 3.03
CA TYR A 122 -15.90 1.14 3.47
C TYR A 122 -14.72 0.89 2.51
N GLY A 123 -14.34 1.90 1.74
CA GLY A 123 -13.26 1.82 0.76
C GLY A 123 -11.92 2.25 1.37
N PRO A 124 -10.83 1.47 1.19
CA PRO A 124 -9.48 1.81 1.67
C PRO A 124 -8.81 2.82 0.73
N GLU A 125 -7.47 2.91 0.77
CA GLU A 125 -6.68 3.52 -0.30
C GLU A 125 -7.07 2.96 -1.68
N HIS A 126 -7.14 3.84 -2.69
CA HIS A 126 -7.68 3.58 -4.03
C HIS A 126 -9.22 3.46 -4.16
N GLY A 127 -9.98 3.50 -3.05
CA GLY A 127 -11.45 3.39 -3.06
C GLY A 127 -11.95 1.96 -3.29
N ILE A 128 -13.26 1.78 -3.49
CA ILE A 128 -13.85 0.44 -3.67
C ILE A 128 -13.65 -0.16 -5.07
N ASP A 129 -13.25 0.65 -6.06
CA ASP A 129 -13.02 0.24 -7.45
C ASP A 129 -11.53 0.14 -7.84
N GLY A 130 -10.63 0.56 -6.95
CA GLY A 130 -9.18 0.53 -7.14
C GLY A 130 -8.64 1.51 -8.18
N GLN A 131 -9.46 2.42 -8.73
CA GLN A 131 -9.07 3.24 -9.88
C GLN A 131 -8.35 4.53 -9.48
N ALA A 132 -8.51 5.01 -8.25
CA ALA A 132 -7.85 6.23 -7.80
C ALA A 132 -6.33 6.03 -7.65
N ALA A 133 -5.53 7.06 -7.97
CA ALA A 133 -4.08 7.02 -7.86
C ALA A 133 -3.59 6.84 -6.40
N ALA A 134 -2.34 6.39 -6.20
CA ALA A 134 -1.74 6.33 -4.87
C ALA A 134 -1.67 7.74 -4.25
N GLY A 135 -2.01 7.88 -2.97
CA GLY A 135 -2.12 9.17 -2.31
C GLY A 135 -3.38 10.00 -2.65
N ALA A 136 -4.13 9.65 -3.70
CA ALA A 136 -5.36 10.34 -4.06
C ALA A 136 -6.49 10.02 -3.07
N TYR A 137 -7.33 11.01 -2.79
CA TYR A 137 -8.50 10.83 -1.93
C TYR A 137 -9.73 10.48 -2.77
N VAL A 138 -10.46 9.47 -2.33
CA VAL A 138 -11.83 9.17 -2.81
C VAL A 138 -12.82 9.73 -1.79
N ALA A 139 -13.87 10.42 -2.24
CA ALA A 139 -14.90 10.95 -1.34
C ALA A 139 -15.90 9.86 -0.92
N SER A 140 -16.53 10.02 0.24
CA SER A 140 -17.69 9.21 0.62
C SER A 140 -18.90 9.57 -0.24
N TYR A 141 -19.72 8.58 -0.62
CA TYR A 141 -20.86 8.74 -1.52
C TYR A 141 -21.97 7.72 -1.19
N VAL A 142 -23.07 7.74 -1.96
CA VAL A 142 -24.13 6.71 -1.88
C VAL A 142 -23.98 5.76 -3.06
N HIS A 143 -23.92 4.46 -2.80
CA HIS A 143 -23.71 3.44 -3.82
C HIS A 143 -24.87 3.44 -4.84
N PRO A 144 -24.63 3.75 -6.12
CA PRO A 144 -25.71 4.13 -7.04
C PRO A 144 -26.75 3.03 -7.30
N GLN A 145 -26.37 1.75 -7.23
CA GLN A 145 -27.28 0.62 -7.42
C GLN A 145 -27.91 0.10 -6.11
N LEU A 146 -27.31 0.38 -4.95
CA LEU A 146 -27.68 -0.23 -3.66
C LEU A 146 -28.33 0.75 -2.68
N GLY A 147 -28.15 2.06 -2.87
CA GLY A 147 -28.69 3.09 -1.99
C GLY A 147 -28.02 3.19 -0.61
N ILE A 148 -26.97 2.39 -0.35
CA ILE A 148 -26.22 2.38 0.92
C ILE A 148 -25.02 3.33 0.89
N PRO A 149 -24.58 3.89 2.03
CA PRO A 149 -23.37 4.71 2.10
C PRO A 149 -22.11 3.90 1.74
N VAL A 150 -21.20 4.56 1.03
CA VAL A 150 -19.81 4.16 0.84
C VAL A 150 -18.93 5.19 1.54
N TYR A 151 -18.26 4.78 2.61
CA TYR A 151 -17.35 5.62 3.38
C TYR A 151 -15.91 5.47 2.87
N SER A 152 -15.20 6.58 2.75
CA SER A 152 -13.75 6.58 2.48
C SER A 152 -12.98 6.41 3.78
N LEU A 153 -12.10 5.40 3.83
CA LEU A 153 -11.13 5.17 4.90
C LEU A 153 -9.72 5.64 4.50
N TYR A 154 -9.63 6.76 3.78
CA TYR A 154 -8.38 7.36 3.35
C TYR A 154 -8.33 8.89 3.53
N GLY A 155 -7.12 9.44 3.54
CA GLY A 155 -6.89 10.87 3.81
C GLY A 155 -7.19 11.25 5.28
N ALA A 156 -8.17 12.13 5.49
CA ALA A 156 -8.51 12.69 6.80
C ALA A 156 -9.31 11.74 7.71
N THR A 157 -9.75 10.60 7.20
CA THR A 157 -10.47 9.58 7.99
C THR A 157 -9.93 8.23 7.57
N ARG A 158 -8.90 7.74 8.26
CA ARG A 158 -8.31 6.41 8.04
C ARG A 158 -8.89 5.34 8.97
N MET A 159 -9.49 5.79 10.06
CA MET A 159 -10.18 4.97 11.05
C MET A 159 -11.68 5.27 10.95
N PRO A 160 -12.57 4.26 10.87
CA PRO A 160 -14.02 4.50 10.88
C PRO A 160 -14.44 5.30 12.13
N THR A 161 -15.33 6.28 11.98
CA THR A 161 -15.91 6.98 13.13
C THR A 161 -17.08 6.22 13.72
N ALA A 162 -17.50 6.55 14.95
CA ALA A 162 -18.66 5.92 15.59
C ALA A 162 -19.94 6.09 14.75
N GLU A 163 -20.12 7.25 14.09
CA GLU A 163 -21.25 7.53 13.20
C GLU A 163 -21.22 6.66 11.94
N MET A 164 -20.03 6.31 11.43
CA MET A 164 -19.89 5.37 10.31
C MET A 164 -20.21 3.92 10.72
N LEU A 165 -20.06 3.56 11.99
CA LEU A 165 -20.33 2.23 12.54
C LEU A 165 -21.70 2.08 13.22
N GLN A 166 -22.49 3.16 13.33
CA GLN A 166 -23.75 3.15 14.10
C GLN A 166 -24.83 2.22 13.50
N ASN A 167 -24.85 2.05 12.17
CA ASN A 167 -25.87 1.29 11.43
C ASN A 167 -25.40 -0.10 10.99
N ILE A 168 -24.39 -0.65 11.67
CA ILE A 168 -23.93 -2.04 11.49
C ILE A 168 -23.88 -2.75 12.84
N ASP A 169 -24.10 -4.05 12.84
CA ASP A 169 -23.89 -4.92 14.01
C ASP A 169 -22.54 -5.65 13.91
N VAL A 170 -22.07 -5.86 12.67
CA VAL A 170 -20.84 -6.59 12.35
C VAL A 170 -20.10 -5.92 11.18
N LEU A 171 -18.78 -5.82 11.28
CA LEU A 171 -17.90 -5.29 10.24
C LEU A 171 -17.12 -6.43 9.58
N LEU A 172 -17.44 -6.74 8.32
CA LEU A 172 -16.65 -7.65 7.49
C LEU A 172 -15.42 -6.93 6.93
N TYR A 173 -14.31 -7.64 6.82
CA TYR A 173 -13.13 -7.20 6.09
C TYR A 173 -12.78 -8.22 5.00
N ASP A 174 -12.72 -7.79 3.74
CA ASP A 174 -12.40 -8.63 2.57
C ASP A 174 -11.60 -7.85 1.51
N ILE A 175 -10.27 -7.83 1.67
CA ILE A 175 -9.32 -7.14 0.77
C ILE A 175 -8.07 -8.02 0.61
N GLN A 176 -7.57 -8.16 -0.63
CA GLN A 176 -6.30 -8.80 -0.94
C GLN A 176 -5.11 -7.87 -0.64
N ASP A 177 -4.21 -8.29 0.25
CA ASP A 177 -2.94 -7.62 0.50
C ASP A 177 -1.79 -8.22 -0.35
N ILE A 178 -0.54 -7.74 -0.14
CA ILE A 178 0.64 -8.15 -0.92
C ILE A 178 1.78 -8.75 -0.08
N GLY A 179 1.59 -8.99 1.21
CA GLY A 179 2.60 -9.55 2.11
C GLY A 179 3.68 -8.57 2.59
N ALA A 180 3.45 -7.26 2.46
CA ALA A 180 4.40 -6.20 2.81
C ALA A 180 3.84 -5.24 3.88
N ARG A 181 4.62 -4.93 4.93
CA ARG A 181 4.22 -4.03 6.03
C ARG A 181 3.71 -2.66 5.56
N THR A 182 4.36 -2.09 4.54
CA THR A 182 4.05 -0.74 4.06
C THR A 182 2.83 -0.69 3.14
N TYR A 183 2.18 -1.83 2.86
CA TYR A 183 0.97 -1.88 2.07
C TYR A 183 -0.26 -1.63 2.95
N THR A 184 -0.83 -0.44 2.82
CA THR A 184 -1.71 0.22 3.79
C THR A 184 -3.04 -0.49 4.09
N TYR A 185 -3.40 -1.53 3.34
CA TYR A 185 -4.61 -2.33 3.60
C TYR A 185 -4.57 -3.00 4.97
N ILE A 186 -3.41 -3.49 5.41
CA ILE A 186 -3.24 -4.06 6.76
C ILE A 186 -3.35 -2.97 7.84
N SER A 187 -2.97 -1.73 7.53
CA SER A 187 -3.17 -0.57 8.39
C SER A 187 -4.65 -0.20 8.51
N THR A 188 -5.41 -0.25 7.41
CA THR A 188 -6.87 -0.10 7.42
C THR A 188 -7.53 -1.19 8.29
N LEU A 189 -7.08 -2.46 8.22
CA LEU A 189 -7.57 -3.51 9.11
C LEU A 189 -7.34 -3.16 10.59
N ASN A 190 -6.11 -2.80 10.97
CA ASN A 190 -5.75 -2.42 12.34
C ASN A 190 -6.62 -1.26 12.86
N TYR A 191 -6.87 -0.25 12.01
CA TYR A 191 -7.70 0.92 12.37
C TYR A 191 -9.19 0.55 12.45
N CYS A 192 -9.70 -0.29 11.55
CA CYS A 192 -11.05 -0.84 11.63
C CYS A 192 -11.26 -1.65 12.93
N MET A 193 -10.29 -2.46 13.33
CA MET A 193 -10.34 -3.21 14.60
C MET A 193 -10.36 -2.28 15.82
N LYS A 194 -9.53 -1.23 15.84
CA LYS A 194 -9.54 -0.20 16.92
C LYS A 194 -10.89 0.52 17.00
N ALA A 195 -11.46 0.93 15.87
CA ALA A 195 -12.78 1.58 15.82
C ALA A 195 -13.92 0.64 16.25
N ALA A 196 -13.85 -0.64 15.85
CA ALA A 196 -14.81 -1.66 16.22
C ALA A 196 -14.76 -1.98 17.72
N GLN A 197 -13.57 -2.08 18.31
CA GLN A 197 -13.38 -2.22 19.76
C GLN A 197 -14.01 -1.05 20.53
N GLN A 198 -13.74 0.19 20.11
CA GLN A 198 -14.30 1.40 20.72
C GLN A 198 -15.83 1.49 20.57
N SER A 199 -16.38 0.91 19.49
CA SER A 199 -17.81 0.94 19.15
C SER A 199 -18.58 -0.34 19.55
N ASN A 200 -17.93 -1.26 20.26
CA ASN A 200 -18.44 -2.59 20.62
C ASN A 200 -19.06 -3.36 19.43
N LYS A 201 -18.30 -3.48 18.33
CA LYS A 201 -18.68 -4.21 17.12
C LYS A 201 -17.80 -5.43 16.92
N THR A 202 -18.39 -6.55 16.50
CA THR A 202 -17.64 -7.72 16.03
C THR A 202 -16.99 -7.40 14.68
N VAL A 203 -15.71 -7.72 14.53
CA VAL A 203 -15.01 -7.74 13.23
C VAL A 203 -14.93 -9.18 12.73
N ILE A 204 -15.36 -9.43 11.49
CA ILE A 204 -15.21 -10.72 10.83
C ILE A 204 -14.26 -10.57 9.65
N VAL A 205 -13.08 -11.17 9.73
CA VAL A 205 -12.05 -11.10 8.69
C VAL A 205 -12.17 -12.31 7.77
N LEU A 206 -12.38 -12.05 6.48
CA LEU A 206 -12.49 -13.07 5.44
C LEU A 206 -11.10 -13.31 4.89
N ASP A 207 -10.49 -14.42 5.28
CA ASP A 207 -9.05 -14.59 5.06
C ASP A 207 -8.69 -14.86 3.59
N ARG A 208 -7.48 -14.41 3.23
CA ARG A 208 -6.95 -14.41 1.85
C ARG A 208 -5.47 -14.80 1.84
N PRO A 209 -4.94 -15.35 0.72
CA PRO A 209 -3.56 -15.77 0.62
C PRO A 209 -2.62 -14.59 0.80
N ASN A 210 -1.55 -14.77 1.58
CA ASN A 210 -0.37 -13.93 1.40
C ASN A 210 0.29 -14.35 0.07
N PRO A 211 0.41 -13.47 -0.95
CA PRO A 211 0.87 -13.88 -2.28
C PRO A 211 2.36 -14.28 -2.30
N LEU A 212 3.14 -13.88 -1.29
CA LEU A 212 4.55 -14.27 -1.07
C LEU A 212 4.69 -15.56 -0.24
N GLY A 213 3.56 -16.16 0.18
CA GLY A 213 3.49 -17.30 1.06
C GLY A 213 3.73 -16.99 2.54
N GLY A 214 3.50 -17.98 3.39
CA GLY A 214 3.66 -17.89 4.85
C GLY A 214 5.08 -18.13 5.37
N LEU A 215 6.03 -18.45 4.47
CA LEU A 215 7.43 -18.79 4.77
C LEU A 215 8.40 -17.61 4.56
N THR A 216 8.05 -16.63 3.71
CA THR A 216 8.88 -15.45 3.45
C THR A 216 8.73 -14.45 4.58
N VAL A 217 9.70 -14.43 5.49
CA VAL A 217 9.68 -13.58 6.70
C VAL A 217 11.03 -12.91 6.89
N ASP A 218 11.14 -11.65 6.50
CA ASP A 218 12.44 -10.97 6.43
C ASP A 218 12.37 -9.43 6.40
N GLY A 219 13.52 -8.82 6.58
CA GLY A 219 13.72 -7.37 6.62
C GLY A 219 13.58 -6.76 8.02
N MET A 220 13.73 -5.44 8.08
CA MET A 220 13.73 -4.67 9.32
C MET A 220 12.37 -4.69 10.01
N VAL A 221 12.34 -5.06 11.29
CA VAL A 221 11.17 -4.96 12.18
C VAL A 221 10.92 -3.49 12.53
N LEU A 222 9.66 -3.09 12.60
CA LEU A 222 9.27 -1.74 13.03
C LEU A 222 9.54 -1.57 14.54
N GLU A 223 10.16 -0.46 14.90
CA GLU A 223 10.53 -0.13 16.28
C GLU A 223 9.52 0.84 16.90
N GLU A 224 9.35 0.75 18.23
CA GLU A 224 8.49 1.63 19.01
C GLU A 224 8.82 3.12 18.74
N GLY A 225 7.78 3.92 18.45
CA GLY A 225 7.88 5.32 18.08
C GLY A 225 8.01 5.58 16.58
N TYR A 226 8.06 4.54 15.74
CA TYR A 226 8.01 4.64 14.27
C TYR A 226 6.64 4.25 13.68
N GLU A 227 5.63 4.01 14.52
CA GLU A 227 4.28 3.66 14.09
C GLU A 227 3.63 4.78 13.28
N THR A 228 3.18 4.45 12.08
CA THR A 228 2.43 5.35 11.19
C THR A 228 1.45 4.56 10.34
N PHE A 229 0.69 5.23 9.45
CA PHE A 229 -0.21 4.53 8.54
C PHE A 229 0.49 3.58 7.53
N VAL A 230 1.82 3.67 7.36
CA VAL A 230 2.63 2.71 6.57
C VAL A 230 3.36 1.65 7.44
N GLY A 231 2.98 1.54 8.71
CA GLY A 231 3.49 0.53 9.63
C GLY A 231 2.86 0.73 11.01
N VAL A 232 1.84 -0.07 11.32
CA VAL A 232 0.94 0.16 12.48
C VAL A 232 1.24 -0.70 13.72
N ASP A 233 2.22 -1.60 13.61
CA ASP A 233 2.64 -2.57 14.62
C ASP A 233 4.06 -3.09 14.28
N ASN A 234 4.66 -3.88 15.17
CA ASN A 234 6.03 -4.43 15.13
C ASN A 234 6.29 -5.50 14.03
N LEU A 235 5.77 -5.30 12.83
CA LEU A 235 5.98 -6.19 11.68
C LEU A 235 7.38 -5.99 11.05
N PRO A 236 8.05 -7.04 10.54
CA PRO A 236 9.14 -6.91 9.57
C PRO A 236 8.60 -6.49 8.20
N THR A 237 9.49 -6.15 7.26
CA THR A 237 9.11 -5.72 5.90
C THR A 237 8.23 -6.75 5.21
N ALA A 238 8.68 -8.02 5.16
CA ALA A 238 7.89 -9.17 4.76
C ALA A 238 7.46 -9.93 6.03
N HIS A 239 6.18 -9.89 6.38
CA HIS A 239 5.62 -10.52 7.59
C HIS A 239 5.31 -12.00 7.40
N GLY A 240 5.03 -12.43 6.17
CA GLY A 240 4.70 -13.82 5.82
C GLY A 240 3.53 -14.38 6.63
N MET A 241 2.48 -13.59 6.82
CA MET A 241 1.23 -13.91 7.52
C MET A 241 0.05 -13.54 6.62
N THR A 242 -1.07 -14.26 6.70
CA THR A 242 -2.32 -13.89 6.00
C THR A 242 -3.00 -12.70 6.67
N ILE A 243 -4.01 -12.10 6.02
CA ILE A 243 -4.76 -10.98 6.59
C ILE A 243 -5.54 -11.39 7.86
N GLY A 244 -6.00 -12.64 7.95
CA GLY A 244 -6.59 -13.24 9.14
C GLY A 244 -5.59 -13.48 10.27
N GLU A 245 -4.40 -14.01 9.95
CA GLU A 245 -3.31 -14.16 10.93
C GLU A 245 -2.84 -12.78 11.45
N LEU A 246 -2.78 -11.76 10.59
CA LEU A 246 -2.51 -10.38 10.98
C LEU A 246 -3.59 -9.79 11.88
N ALA A 247 -4.87 -10.08 11.64
CA ALA A 247 -5.95 -9.65 12.53
C ALA A 247 -5.74 -10.20 13.94
N LEU A 248 -5.45 -11.50 14.08
CA LEU A 248 -5.16 -12.11 15.38
C LEU A 248 -3.90 -11.52 16.03
N PHE A 249 -2.85 -11.26 15.23
CA PHE A 249 -1.61 -10.63 15.69
C PHE A 249 -1.85 -9.23 16.23
N PHE A 250 -2.53 -8.35 15.48
CA PHE A 250 -2.89 -7.00 15.92
C PHE A 250 -3.81 -7.04 17.15
N ASN A 251 -4.67 -8.06 17.28
CA ASN A 251 -5.61 -8.15 18.40
C ASN A 251 -4.94 -8.37 19.76
N ARG A 252 -3.65 -8.77 19.78
CA ARG A 252 -2.77 -8.80 20.96
C ARG A 252 -2.86 -7.50 21.77
N GLU A 253 -2.80 -6.36 21.09
CA GLU A 253 -2.78 -5.02 21.70
C GLU A 253 -4.15 -4.32 21.66
N ILE A 254 -5.04 -4.72 20.73
CA ILE A 254 -6.32 -4.03 20.51
C ILE A 254 -7.43 -4.56 21.43
N GLY A 255 -7.54 -5.88 21.63
CA GLY A 255 -8.63 -6.47 22.42
C GLY A 255 -10.03 -6.27 21.82
N ALA A 256 -10.16 -6.30 20.48
CA ALA A 256 -11.45 -6.30 19.78
C ALA A 256 -12.10 -7.70 19.79
N ASP A 257 -13.42 -7.75 19.60
CA ASP A 257 -14.13 -8.99 19.25
C ASP A 257 -13.88 -9.32 17.76
N VAL A 258 -13.07 -10.35 17.51
CA VAL A 258 -12.55 -10.70 16.18
C VAL A 258 -12.81 -12.16 15.89
N ILE A 259 -13.45 -12.42 14.76
CA ILE A 259 -13.63 -13.76 14.18
C ILE A 259 -12.87 -13.79 12.85
N VAL A 260 -12.00 -14.79 12.66
CA VAL A 260 -11.37 -15.05 11.36
C VAL A 260 -12.09 -16.21 10.69
N ILE A 261 -12.46 -16.03 9.42
CA ILE A 261 -12.97 -17.10 8.56
C ILE A 261 -11.80 -17.61 7.72
N PRO A 262 -11.21 -18.78 8.07
CA PRO A 262 -10.04 -19.29 7.36
C PRO A 262 -10.39 -19.77 5.95
N MET A 263 -9.37 -19.81 5.09
CA MET A 263 -9.41 -20.46 3.79
C MET A 263 -9.45 -21.99 3.93
N GLU A 264 -9.95 -22.67 2.90
CA GLU A 264 -9.80 -24.12 2.74
C GLU A 264 -8.73 -24.41 1.69
N GLY A 265 -7.92 -25.45 1.91
CA GLY A 265 -6.84 -25.84 0.98
C GLY A 265 -5.60 -24.94 0.97
N TYR A 266 -5.56 -23.84 1.74
CA TYR A 266 -4.35 -23.02 1.87
C TYR A 266 -3.30 -23.68 2.78
N SER A 267 -2.03 -23.58 2.39
CA SER A 267 -0.88 -23.94 3.23
C SER A 267 0.21 -22.87 3.15
N ARG A 268 1.10 -22.80 4.15
CA ARG A 268 2.10 -21.72 4.22
C ARG A 268 3.10 -21.74 3.06
N GLU A 269 3.29 -22.91 2.47
CA GLU A 269 4.13 -23.18 1.31
C GLU A 269 3.56 -22.62 0.00
N MET A 270 2.26 -22.24 -0.03
CA MET A 270 1.62 -21.69 -1.21
C MET A 270 1.99 -20.22 -1.43
N ILE A 271 2.57 -19.93 -2.59
CA ILE A 271 2.61 -18.59 -3.18
C ILE A 271 1.35 -18.38 -4.03
N TRP A 272 1.09 -17.15 -4.51
CA TRP A 272 -0.14 -16.85 -5.26
C TRP A 272 -0.42 -17.83 -6.41
N GLN A 273 0.62 -18.18 -7.17
CA GLN A 273 0.54 -19.07 -8.34
C GLN A 273 0.00 -20.47 -8.01
N ASP A 274 0.13 -20.94 -6.77
CA ASP A 274 -0.34 -22.26 -6.34
C ASP A 274 -1.85 -22.30 -6.05
N THR A 275 -2.46 -21.14 -5.80
CA THR A 275 -3.88 -21.03 -5.45
C THR A 275 -4.81 -21.28 -6.64
N GLY A 276 -4.29 -21.19 -7.87
CA GLY A 276 -5.08 -21.20 -9.11
C GLY A 276 -5.90 -19.93 -9.36
N LEU A 277 -5.82 -18.91 -8.50
CA LEU A 277 -6.57 -17.67 -8.65
C LEU A 277 -5.95 -16.71 -9.68
N THR A 278 -6.81 -16.05 -10.45
CA THR A 278 -6.41 -14.91 -11.29
C THR A 278 -6.03 -13.73 -10.39
N TRP A 279 -4.84 -13.15 -10.60
CA TRP A 279 -4.45 -11.91 -9.92
C TRP A 279 -5.32 -10.74 -10.35
N VAL A 280 -5.84 -10.00 -9.37
CA VAL A 280 -6.51 -8.71 -9.58
C VAL A 280 -5.54 -7.61 -9.14
N PRO A 281 -5.27 -6.58 -9.97
CA PRO A 281 -4.43 -5.45 -9.58
C PRO A 281 -4.86 -4.85 -8.23
N THR A 282 -4.01 -4.95 -7.22
CA THR A 282 -4.28 -4.38 -5.89
C THR A 282 -4.13 -2.86 -5.88
N SER A 283 -3.30 -2.30 -6.77
CA SER A 283 -3.23 -0.86 -7.05
C SER A 283 -2.77 -0.59 -8.49
N PRO A 284 -2.87 0.65 -9.00
CA PRO A 284 -2.36 1.02 -10.32
C PRO A 284 -0.85 0.78 -10.52
N ASN A 285 -0.08 0.59 -9.44
CA ASN A 285 1.35 0.26 -9.48
C ASN A 285 1.67 -1.21 -9.16
N VAL A 286 0.68 -2.03 -8.80
CA VAL A 286 0.84 -3.49 -8.60
C VAL A 286 -0.13 -4.26 -9.53
N PRO A 287 0.06 -4.18 -10.86
CA PRO A 287 -0.81 -4.83 -11.85
C PRO A 287 -0.65 -6.35 -11.94
N ASP A 288 0.47 -6.91 -11.47
CA ASP A 288 0.83 -8.31 -11.66
C ASP A 288 1.75 -8.85 -10.54
N ILE A 289 2.00 -10.17 -10.56
CA ILE A 289 2.79 -10.87 -9.53
C ILE A 289 4.27 -10.46 -9.53
N ASP A 290 4.86 -10.13 -10.68
CA ASP A 290 6.21 -9.53 -10.68
C ASP A 290 6.25 -8.26 -9.84
N SER A 291 5.20 -7.42 -9.92
CA SER A 291 5.09 -6.17 -9.19
C SER A 291 4.92 -6.40 -7.68
N VAL A 292 4.25 -7.49 -7.28
CA VAL A 292 4.10 -7.92 -5.87
C VAL A 292 5.47 -8.26 -5.26
N PHE A 293 6.24 -9.12 -5.93
CA PHE A 293 7.60 -9.49 -5.48
C PHE A 293 8.61 -8.33 -5.69
N GLY A 294 8.39 -7.47 -6.68
CA GLY A 294 9.19 -6.27 -6.91
C GLY A 294 9.01 -5.19 -5.85
N TYR A 295 7.83 -5.09 -5.22
CA TYR A 295 7.43 -4.00 -4.33
C TYR A 295 8.44 -3.73 -3.21
N MET A 296 8.73 -4.74 -2.37
CA MET A 296 9.74 -4.60 -1.30
C MET A 296 11.18 -4.56 -1.81
N SER A 297 11.42 -5.08 -3.01
CA SER A 297 12.74 -5.13 -3.64
C SER A 297 13.19 -3.77 -4.19
N THR A 298 12.23 -2.89 -4.52
CA THR A 298 12.51 -1.62 -5.21
C THR A 298 11.91 -0.39 -4.51
N GLY A 299 10.90 -0.55 -3.65
CA GLY A 299 10.14 0.53 -3.03
C GLY A 299 10.77 1.20 -1.79
N LEU A 300 11.96 0.78 -1.35
CA LEU A 300 12.56 1.23 -0.09
C LEU A 300 13.35 2.55 -0.17
N GLY A 301 13.54 3.12 -1.37
CA GLY A 301 14.44 4.26 -1.61
C GLY A 301 13.88 5.66 -1.35
N GLU A 302 12.68 5.79 -0.79
CA GLU A 302 11.96 7.07 -0.75
C GLU A 302 12.78 8.23 -0.14
N GLY A 303 12.78 9.39 -0.81
CA GLY A 303 13.58 10.56 -0.41
C GLY A 303 15.10 10.45 -0.62
N THR A 304 15.67 9.28 -0.92
CA THR A 304 17.13 9.11 -1.15
C THR A 304 17.58 9.54 -2.55
N GLY A 305 16.66 9.56 -3.52
CA GLY A 305 16.98 9.68 -4.95
C GLY A 305 17.23 8.34 -5.65
N ILE A 306 17.17 7.23 -4.92
CA ILE A 306 16.95 5.88 -5.45
C ILE A 306 15.44 5.65 -5.56
N PHE A 307 14.96 5.20 -6.71
CA PHE A 307 13.52 5.08 -6.99
C PHE A 307 13.20 3.82 -7.78
N GLN A 308 11.95 3.38 -7.65
CA GLN A 308 11.39 2.27 -8.44
C GLN A 308 10.84 2.75 -9.78
N SER A 309 10.83 1.88 -10.78
CA SER A 309 10.16 2.10 -12.05
C SER A 309 9.60 0.78 -12.59
N ASP A 310 8.93 0.84 -13.75
CA ASP A 310 8.29 -0.29 -14.42
C ASP A 310 7.39 -1.15 -13.50
N LYS A 311 6.62 -0.48 -12.62
CA LYS A 311 5.71 -1.14 -11.66
C LYS A 311 6.49 -2.04 -10.69
N PHE A 312 7.48 -1.45 -10.02
CA PHE A 312 8.40 -2.12 -9.09
C PHE A 312 9.33 -3.18 -9.72
N LYS A 313 9.43 -3.26 -11.05
CA LYS A 313 10.33 -4.20 -11.76
C LYS A 313 11.71 -3.62 -12.06
N TRP A 314 11.96 -2.36 -11.74
CA TRP A 314 13.26 -1.69 -11.88
C TRP A 314 13.58 -0.85 -10.64
N ILE A 315 14.85 -0.76 -10.27
CA ILE A 315 15.38 0.14 -9.23
C ILE A 315 16.68 0.81 -9.69
N GLY A 316 16.81 2.11 -9.44
CA GLY A 316 18.03 2.85 -9.77
C GLY A 316 17.99 4.30 -9.31
N GLY A 317 18.98 5.08 -9.74
CA GLY A 317 19.14 6.47 -9.33
C GLY A 317 20.16 7.22 -10.16
N LYS A 318 20.16 8.56 -10.04
CA LYS A 318 21.17 9.39 -10.70
C LYS A 318 22.56 9.10 -10.13
N GLY A 319 23.57 9.13 -11.00
CA GLY A 319 24.97 8.90 -10.61
C GLY A 319 25.34 7.43 -10.37
N ILE A 320 24.43 6.47 -10.56
CA ILE A 320 24.75 5.04 -10.53
C ILE A 320 25.25 4.59 -11.91
N ASN A 321 26.32 3.80 -11.92
CA ASN A 321 26.71 3.01 -13.09
C ASN A 321 25.91 1.70 -13.07
N ALA A 322 25.06 1.48 -14.07
CA ALA A 322 24.16 0.32 -14.13
C ALA A 322 24.92 -1.02 -14.15
N GLU A 323 26.03 -1.10 -14.88
CA GLU A 323 26.84 -2.32 -15.02
C GLU A 323 27.49 -2.72 -13.68
N ALA A 324 28.06 -1.75 -12.98
CA ALA A 324 28.64 -1.97 -11.65
C ALA A 324 27.56 -2.37 -10.63
N TYR A 325 26.36 -1.81 -10.73
CA TYR A 325 25.24 -2.12 -9.84
C TYR A 325 24.66 -3.52 -10.08
N ALA A 326 24.43 -3.88 -11.35
CA ALA A 326 24.04 -5.23 -11.75
C ALA A 326 25.10 -6.26 -11.33
N LYS A 327 26.39 -5.94 -11.52
CA LYS A 327 27.49 -6.82 -11.09
C LYS A 327 27.44 -7.09 -9.59
N LEU A 328 27.41 -6.04 -8.75
CA LEU A 328 27.35 -6.19 -7.29
C LEU A 328 26.16 -7.03 -6.82
N LEU A 329 24.98 -6.81 -7.42
CA LEU A 329 23.75 -7.53 -7.05
C LEU A 329 23.75 -9.00 -7.52
N ASN A 330 24.29 -9.30 -8.70
CA ASN A 330 24.42 -10.68 -9.17
C ASN A 330 25.54 -11.44 -8.41
N GLU A 331 26.67 -10.79 -8.10
CA GLU A 331 27.75 -11.38 -7.28
C GLU A 331 27.34 -11.61 -5.82
N ALA A 332 26.30 -10.94 -5.32
CA ALA A 332 25.74 -11.18 -3.99
C ALA A 332 25.00 -12.53 -3.85
N GLY A 333 24.71 -13.23 -4.95
CA GLY A 333 24.13 -14.58 -4.93
C GLY A 333 22.71 -14.66 -4.37
N LEU A 334 21.90 -13.60 -4.55
CA LEU A 334 20.50 -13.59 -4.11
C LEU A 334 19.68 -14.65 -4.89
N PRO A 335 19.07 -15.65 -4.22
CA PRO A 335 18.35 -16.71 -4.92
C PRO A 335 17.13 -16.22 -5.70
N GLY A 336 16.77 -16.95 -6.75
CA GLY A 336 15.54 -16.73 -7.51
C GLY A 336 15.48 -15.48 -8.38
N VAL A 337 16.55 -14.66 -8.46
CA VAL A 337 16.58 -13.41 -9.22
C VAL A 337 17.91 -13.19 -9.94
N THR A 338 17.84 -12.50 -11.07
CA THR A 338 19.00 -11.89 -11.74
C THR A 338 18.71 -10.42 -12.05
N PHE A 339 19.76 -9.60 -12.04
CA PHE A 339 19.68 -8.16 -12.22
C PHE A 339 20.28 -7.77 -13.55
N ILE A 340 19.45 -7.18 -14.43
CA ILE A 340 19.85 -6.76 -15.76
C ILE A 340 20.15 -5.25 -15.70
N PRO A 341 21.35 -4.79 -16.10
CA PRO A 341 21.70 -3.38 -16.08
C PRO A 341 20.81 -2.59 -17.06
N GLU A 342 20.23 -1.48 -16.61
CA GLU A 342 19.38 -0.64 -17.45
C GLU A 342 19.45 0.84 -17.03
N TYR A 343 19.58 1.73 -18.01
CA TYR A 343 19.51 3.19 -17.80
C TYR A 343 18.13 3.74 -18.16
N LYS A 344 17.56 4.55 -17.26
CA LYS A 344 16.36 5.35 -17.52
C LYS A 344 16.75 6.84 -17.53
N GLY A 345 17.05 7.33 -18.73
CA GLY A 345 17.62 8.67 -18.91
C GLY A 345 19.00 8.80 -18.26
N SER A 346 19.13 9.70 -17.29
CA SER A 346 20.38 9.89 -16.51
C SER A 346 20.47 9.03 -15.24
N ALA A 347 19.46 8.21 -14.95
CA ALA A 347 19.49 7.27 -13.84
C ALA A 347 19.98 5.90 -14.31
N GLY A 348 21.07 5.41 -13.72
CA GLY A 348 21.49 4.02 -13.87
C GLY A 348 20.79 3.16 -12.84
N GLY A 349 20.44 1.94 -13.21
CA GLY A 349 19.72 1.02 -12.36
C GLY A 349 19.79 -0.41 -12.85
N VAL A 350 18.91 -1.23 -12.29
CA VAL A 350 18.73 -2.63 -12.68
C VAL A 350 17.26 -2.95 -12.84
N LYS A 351 16.96 -3.70 -13.89
CA LYS A 351 15.69 -4.41 -14.05
C LYS A 351 15.80 -5.77 -13.34
N LEU A 352 14.78 -6.10 -12.56
CA LEU A 352 14.68 -7.40 -11.89
C LEU A 352 14.15 -8.43 -12.90
N SER A 353 14.83 -9.57 -12.98
CA SER A 353 14.36 -10.76 -13.68
C SER A 353 14.25 -11.89 -12.65
N ILE A 354 13.03 -12.05 -12.12
CA ILE A 354 12.70 -13.13 -11.18
C ILE A 354 12.60 -14.43 -11.98
N GLN A 355 13.39 -15.42 -11.57
CA GLN A 355 13.47 -16.75 -12.19
C GLN A 355 12.76 -17.82 -11.35
N ASP A 356 12.75 -17.65 -10.02
CA ASP A 356 12.04 -18.54 -9.10
C ASP A 356 11.49 -17.74 -7.91
N TYR A 357 10.17 -17.59 -7.88
CA TYR A 357 9.42 -16.90 -6.83
C TYR A 357 9.47 -17.59 -5.46
N ARG A 358 9.81 -18.89 -5.39
CA ARG A 358 9.86 -19.63 -4.12
C ARG A 358 11.15 -19.40 -3.36
N THR A 359 12.25 -19.18 -4.07
CA THR A 359 13.55 -18.87 -3.45
C THR A 359 13.85 -17.37 -3.41
N PHE A 360 13.17 -16.56 -4.25
CA PHE A 360 13.33 -15.10 -4.23
C PHE A 360 12.80 -14.45 -2.95
N ASN A 361 13.68 -13.75 -2.24
CA ASN A 361 13.35 -13.01 -1.02
C ASN A 361 13.36 -11.49 -1.31
N PRO A 362 12.18 -10.85 -1.39
CA PRO A 362 12.08 -9.47 -1.85
C PRO A 362 12.50 -8.44 -0.80
N ALA A 363 12.22 -8.69 0.49
CA ALA A 363 12.61 -7.80 1.58
C ALA A 363 14.14 -7.75 1.75
N LYS A 364 14.80 -8.91 1.73
CA LYS A 364 16.27 -8.99 1.73
C LYS A 364 16.87 -8.31 0.50
N THR A 365 16.29 -8.55 -0.68
CA THR A 365 16.75 -7.93 -1.93
C THR A 365 16.70 -6.41 -1.90
N GLY A 366 15.65 -5.82 -1.33
CA GLY A 366 15.53 -4.36 -1.18
C GLY A 366 16.64 -3.73 -0.35
N ILE A 367 17.06 -4.39 0.73
CA ILE A 367 18.21 -3.96 1.55
C ILE A 367 19.52 -4.02 0.76
N TYR A 368 19.75 -5.11 0.01
CA TYR A 368 20.95 -5.28 -0.81
C TYR A 368 21.02 -4.23 -1.94
N ALA A 369 19.90 -4.00 -2.63
CA ALA A 369 19.76 -2.97 -3.65
C ALA A 369 20.11 -1.59 -3.09
N LEU A 370 19.47 -1.18 -1.99
CA LEU A 370 19.68 0.15 -1.40
C LEU A 370 21.11 0.35 -0.87
N ALA A 371 21.71 -0.66 -0.24
CA ALA A 371 23.08 -0.59 0.27
C ALA A 371 24.13 -0.56 -0.85
N TYR A 372 23.97 -1.35 -1.92
CA TYR A 372 24.87 -1.24 -3.07
C TYR A 372 24.69 0.08 -3.83
N ALA A 373 23.46 0.57 -4.00
CA ALA A 373 23.20 1.90 -4.56
C ALA A 373 23.94 3.00 -3.77
N ARG A 374 23.85 2.98 -2.43
CA ARG A 374 24.57 3.90 -1.52
C ARG A 374 26.09 3.81 -1.69
N SER A 375 26.61 2.60 -1.89
CA SER A 375 28.05 2.36 -2.12
C SER A 375 28.57 2.97 -3.43
N LEU A 376 27.71 3.09 -4.45
CA LEU A 376 28.08 3.55 -5.80
C LEU A 376 27.93 5.05 -6.01
N ASN A 377 26.84 5.67 -5.54
CA ASN A 377 26.56 7.10 -5.80
C ASN A 377 26.61 8.00 -4.55
N HIS A 378 26.83 7.42 -3.36
CA HIS A 378 26.86 8.12 -2.08
C HIS A 378 25.65 9.06 -1.85
N PHE A 379 24.44 8.62 -2.23
CA PHE A 379 23.21 9.40 -2.02
C PHE A 379 23.05 9.90 -0.57
N LYS A 380 22.40 11.04 -0.39
CA LYS A 380 22.09 11.59 0.93
C LYS A 380 20.95 10.80 1.57
N VAL A 381 21.18 10.27 2.76
CA VAL A 381 20.16 9.58 3.56
C VAL A 381 19.22 10.64 4.18
N PRO A 382 17.89 10.57 3.98
CA PRO A 382 16.92 11.39 4.70
C PRO A 382 16.96 11.09 6.20
N LYS A 383 16.71 12.09 7.05
CA LYS A 383 16.73 11.93 8.52
C LYS A 383 15.51 12.56 9.14
N SER A 384 14.85 11.83 10.02
CA SER A 384 13.78 12.38 10.86
C SER A 384 14.29 13.49 11.77
N GLY A 385 13.45 14.51 11.95
CA GLY A 385 13.68 15.63 12.86
C GLY A 385 12.48 15.78 13.79
N LYS A 386 11.87 16.97 13.80
CA LYS A 386 10.55 17.15 14.46
C LYS A 386 9.43 16.36 13.78
N THR A 387 9.57 16.14 12.47
CA THR A 387 8.67 15.32 11.65
C THR A 387 9.45 14.11 11.16
N MET A 388 8.81 12.94 11.17
CA MET A 388 9.40 11.71 10.68
C MET A 388 9.40 11.68 9.15
N VAL A 389 10.56 11.45 8.53
CA VAL A 389 10.69 11.40 7.06
C VAL A 389 10.15 10.08 6.52
N MET A 390 9.64 10.07 5.28
CA MET A 390 9.04 8.86 4.70
C MET A 390 10.02 7.68 4.61
N PHE A 391 11.32 7.94 4.45
CA PHE A 391 12.37 6.92 4.54
C PHE A 391 12.32 6.15 5.87
N ASP A 392 12.38 6.86 7.00
CA ASP A 392 12.35 6.25 8.34
C ASP A 392 10.98 5.61 8.64
N LYS A 393 9.87 6.14 8.10
CA LYS A 393 8.53 5.52 8.16
C LYS A 393 8.49 4.17 7.43
N ILE A 394 9.03 4.11 6.21
CA ILE A 394 9.12 2.88 5.40
C ILE A 394 10.06 1.87 6.06
N MET A 395 11.18 2.33 6.62
CA MET A 395 12.12 1.49 7.36
C MET A 395 11.56 1.03 8.72
N GLY A 396 10.67 1.80 9.34
CA GLY A 396 10.19 1.54 10.71
C GLY A 396 11.28 1.79 11.77
N THR A 397 12.36 2.49 11.41
CA THR A 397 13.51 2.84 12.26
C THR A 397 14.43 3.80 11.51
N ASN A 398 15.19 4.62 12.22
CA ASN A 398 16.29 5.40 11.63
C ASN A 398 17.61 4.62 11.50
N LYS A 399 17.71 3.40 12.05
CA LYS A 399 18.95 2.60 12.11
C LYS A 399 19.47 2.20 10.74
N ILE A 400 18.58 1.85 9.80
CA ILE A 400 18.96 1.54 8.41
C ILE A 400 19.69 2.74 7.77
N GLY A 401 19.18 3.96 7.98
CA GLY A 401 19.83 5.17 7.50
C GLY A 401 21.23 5.37 8.09
N GLN A 402 21.39 5.15 9.40
CA GLN A 402 22.68 5.25 10.08
C GLN A 402 23.69 4.22 9.55
N TRP A 403 23.27 2.97 9.31
CA TRP A 403 24.13 1.91 8.78
C TRP A 403 24.56 2.18 7.32
N LEU A 404 23.67 2.75 6.51
CA LEU A 404 23.98 3.21 5.14
C LEU A 404 24.96 4.38 5.13
N GLU A 405 24.91 5.28 6.12
CA GLU A 405 25.91 6.35 6.28
C GLU A 405 27.27 5.82 6.74
N GLN A 406 27.27 4.83 7.64
CA GLN A 406 28.47 4.12 8.12
C GLN A 406 29.14 3.26 7.03
N GLY A 407 28.45 3.00 5.91
CA GLY A 407 28.96 2.18 4.81
C GLY A 407 28.96 0.68 5.12
N LEU A 408 28.06 0.22 6.00
CA LEU A 408 27.91 -1.22 6.27
C LEU A 408 27.49 -1.98 5.00
N THR A 409 28.04 -3.18 4.84
CA THR A 409 27.63 -4.09 3.76
C THR A 409 26.19 -4.59 3.97
N PRO A 410 25.48 -5.05 2.91
CA PRO A 410 24.16 -5.63 3.07
C PRO A 410 24.10 -6.77 4.11
N GLN A 411 25.14 -7.60 4.16
CA GLN A 411 25.28 -8.72 5.09
C GLN A 411 25.43 -8.24 6.55
N GLN A 412 26.09 -7.10 6.79
CA GLN A 412 26.17 -6.50 8.11
C GLN A 412 24.85 -5.87 8.54
N ILE A 413 24.12 -5.24 7.60
CA ILE A 413 22.77 -4.72 7.86
C ILE A 413 21.81 -5.86 8.21
N GLU A 414 21.86 -6.97 7.46
CA GLU A 414 21.11 -8.19 7.73
C GLU A 414 21.41 -8.77 9.12
N ALA A 415 22.69 -8.92 9.46
CA ALA A 415 23.09 -9.39 10.79
C ALA A 415 22.58 -8.49 11.93
N ASN A 416 22.46 -7.17 11.69
CA ASN A 416 22.01 -6.21 12.71
C ASN A 416 20.49 -6.24 12.97
N TYR A 417 19.64 -6.49 11.97
CA TYR A 417 18.18 -6.59 12.20
C TYR A 417 17.72 -8.02 12.57
N LEU A 418 18.53 -9.04 12.30
CA LEU A 418 18.21 -10.45 12.56
C LEU A 418 17.74 -10.76 14.00
N PRO A 419 18.27 -10.15 15.08
CA PRO A 419 17.79 -10.42 16.44
C PRO A 419 16.31 -10.07 16.65
N GLU A 420 15.86 -8.91 16.18
CA GLU A 420 14.45 -8.48 16.30
C GLU A 420 13.55 -9.28 15.35
N LEU A 421 14.02 -9.55 14.13
CA LEU A 421 13.32 -10.42 13.18
C LEU A 421 13.09 -11.83 13.75
N ASN A 422 14.05 -12.38 14.50
CA ASN A 422 13.89 -13.66 15.18
C ASN A 422 12.90 -13.61 16.37
N ARG A 423 12.80 -12.47 17.07
CA ARG A 423 11.76 -12.28 18.10
C ARG A 423 10.36 -12.25 17.46
N PHE A 424 10.18 -11.48 16.39
CA PHE A 424 8.93 -11.46 15.62
C PHE A 424 8.57 -12.86 15.11
N LYS A 425 9.53 -13.59 14.53
CA LYS A 425 9.35 -14.98 14.07
C LYS A 425 8.92 -15.92 15.18
N ALA A 426 9.38 -15.74 16.41
CA ALA A 426 8.94 -16.54 17.55
C ALA A 426 7.58 -16.10 18.13
N GLU A 427 7.28 -14.80 18.10
CA GLU A 427 6.01 -14.25 18.59
C GLU A 427 4.82 -14.62 17.70
N ARG A 428 4.98 -14.47 16.37
CA ARG A 428 3.89 -14.67 15.40
C ARG A 428 3.29 -16.07 15.43
N GLU A 429 4.06 -17.09 15.85
CA GLU A 429 3.64 -18.51 15.91
C GLU A 429 2.37 -18.72 16.78
N LYS A 430 2.11 -17.82 17.74
CA LYS A 430 0.89 -17.83 18.57
C LYS A 430 -0.39 -17.50 17.78
N TYR A 431 -0.26 -16.89 16.60
CA TYR A 431 -1.36 -16.30 15.82
C TYR A 431 -1.51 -16.94 14.43
N LEU A 432 -0.71 -17.95 14.11
CA LEU A 432 -0.79 -18.66 12.83
C LEU A 432 -1.96 -19.65 12.83
N ILE A 433 -2.74 -19.65 11.75
CA ILE A 433 -3.94 -20.50 11.59
C ILE A 433 -3.82 -21.51 10.45
N TYR A 434 -2.66 -21.54 9.77
CA TYR A 434 -2.32 -22.56 8.78
C TYR A 434 -1.03 -23.29 9.18
N GLY A 435 -1.16 -24.55 9.57
CA GLY A 435 -0.06 -25.41 9.99
C GLY A 435 -0.57 -26.74 10.59
N SER A 436 0.32 -27.70 10.82
CA SER A 436 -0.01 -29.07 11.28
C SER A 436 -0.49 -29.17 12.74
N LYS A 437 -0.84 -28.04 13.37
CA LYS A 437 -1.46 -27.93 14.70
C LYS A 437 -2.45 -26.76 14.73
N VAL A 438 -3.61 -26.90 14.11
CA VAL A 438 -4.70 -25.93 14.29
C VAL A 438 -5.99 -26.68 14.64
N SER A 439 -6.38 -26.56 15.91
CA SER A 439 -7.73 -26.86 16.38
C SER A 439 -8.71 -25.80 15.88
N ALA A 440 -10.00 -26.15 15.83
CA ALA A 440 -11.13 -25.31 15.43
C ALA A 440 -11.09 -23.87 16.00
N PRO A 441 -11.72 -22.87 15.31
CA PRO A 441 -11.61 -21.44 15.60
C PRO A 441 -11.66 -21.11 17.09
N SER A 442 -10.58 -20.51 17.59
CA SER A 442 -10.42 -20.18 19.00
C SER A 442 -11.13 -18.87 19.36
N THR A 443 -12.29 -18.98 20.00
CA THR A 443 -12.74 -17.92 20.91
C THR A 443 -11.86 -17.95 22.16
N GLN A 444 -11.23 -16.83 22.51
CA GLN A 444 -10.59 -16.72 23.83
C GLN A 444 -11.65 -16.44 24.90
N PRO A 445 -11.64 -17.15 26.04
CA PRO A 445 -12.55 -16.89 27.15
C PRO A 445 -11.96 -15.87 28.13
N GLY A 446 -12.71 -14.84 28.52
CA GLY A 446 -12.23 -13.92 29.56
C GLY A 446 -12.93 -12.57 29.71
N ALA A 447 -14.24 -12.55 29.96
CA ALA A 447 -14.92 -11.37 30.53
C ALA A 447 -15.95 -11.83 31.58
N GLU A 448 -15.60 -11.74 32.86
CA GLU A 448 -16.48 -12.13 33.96
C GLU A 448 -17.60 -11.10 34.15
N GLN A 449 -18.85 -11.57 34.25
CA GLN A 449 -20.01 -10.74 34.62
C GLN A 449 -20.15 -10.66 36.15
N PRO A 450 -20.38 -9.47 36.72
CA PRO A 450 -20.96 -9.33 38.05
C PRO A 450 -22.50 -9.30 38.01
N GLY A 451 -23.09 -10.32 38.62
CA GLY A 451 -24.36 -10.37 39.37
C GLY A 451 -25.48 -9.34 39.16
N GLN A 452 -26.70 -9.87 38.98
CA GLN A 452 -27.98 -9.17 39.10
C GLN A 452 -28.23 -8.62 40.52
N ALA A 453 -28.98 -7.53 40.62
CA ALA A 453 -29.77 -7.16 41.80
C ALA A 453 -31.05 -6.42 41.36
N ASP A 454 -32.17 -6.74 42.00
CA ASP A 454 -33.53 -6.36 41.58
C ASP A 454 -34.03 -4.99 42.10
N GLU A 455 -35.03 -4.48 41.37
CA GLU A 455 -36.17 -3.65 41.79
C GLU A 455 -36.03 -2.61 42.92
N ASN A 456 -36.31 -1.34 42.62
CA ASN A 456 -37.66 -0.80 42.85
C ASN A 456 -37.89 0.61 42.23
N GLN A 457 -39.12 0.82 41.77
CA GLN A 457 -39.69 2.12 41.36
C GLN A 457 -40.54 2.67 42.54
N PRO A 458 -40.93 3.97 42.61
CA PRO A 458 -42.12 4.38 41.84
C PRO A 458 -42.28 5.88 41.45
N ALA A 459 -43.23 6.09 40.53
CA ALA A 459 -44.18 7.20 40.41
C ALA A 459 -43.73 8.62 39.94
N GLU A 460 -44.20 8.92 38.72
CA GLU A 460 -44.54 10.24 38.14
C GLU A 460 -45.73 10.91 38.88
N PRO A 461 -46.07 12.22 38.67
CA PRO A 461 -46.73 12.65 37.42
C PRO A 461 -46.52 14.13 36.96
N GLY A 462 -46.87 14.42 35.70
CA GLY A 462 -47.22 15.80 35.27
C GLY A 462 -47.10 16.08 33.76
N GLN A 463 -48.22 15.98 33.03
CA GLN A 463 -48.31 16.42 31.63
C GLN A 463 -48.77 17.89 31.52
N GLU A 464 -48.31 18.62 30.49
CA GLU A 464 -49.16 19.62 29.82
C GLU A 464 -48.76 19.82 28.34
N GLN A 465 -49.70 20.27 27.52
CA GLN A 465 -49.62 20.26 26.05
C GLN A 465 -49.42 21.67 25.46
N GLY A 466 -48.76 21.77 24.30
CA GLY A 466 -48.71 22.99 23.50
C GLY A 466 -48.38 22.72 22.03
N GLN A 467 -49.26 23.13 21.11
CA GLN A 467 -49.09 22.99 19.65
C GLN A 467 -48.49 24.27 19.01
N PRO A 468 -47.94 24.20 17.78
CA PRO A 468 -47.06 25.23 17.23
C PRO A 468 -47.80 26.40 16.56
N GLY A 469 -47.22 27.61 16.65
CA GLY A 469 -47.69 28.82 15.97
C GLY A 469 -47.02 29.06 14.61
N GLN A 470 -47.81 29.50 13.63
CA GLN A 470 -47.35 29.98 12.32
C GLN A 470 -46.91 31.44 12.38
N VAL A 471 -46.03 31.88 11.46
CA VAL A 471 -45.79 33.30 11.14
C VAL A 471 -45.61 33.44 9.62
N GLU A 472 -46.31 34.41 9.03
CA GLU A 472 -46.26 34.83 7.61
C GLU A 472 -45.90 36.34 7.51
N PRO A 473 -45.66 36.97 6.33
CA PRO A 473 -44.33 37.57 6.10
C PRO A 473 -44.35 39.03 5.57
N ALA A 474 -43.20 39.42 4.98
CA ALA A 474 -42.95 40.52 4.02
C ALA A 474 -42.54 41.91 4.59
N PRO A 475 -41.96 42.83 3.77
CA PRO A 475 -41.51 42.69 2.37
C PRO A 475 -40.03 43.09 2.11
N GLY A 476 -39.49 42.68 0.96
CA GLY A 476 -38.17 43.13 0.47
C GLY A 476 -37.80 42.49 -0.86
N THR A 477 -38.21 43.11 -1.97
CA THR A 477 -37.98 42.58 -3.33
C THR A 477 -36.64 43.04 -3.91
N GLU A 478 -35.70 42.13 -4.08
CA GLU A 478 -34.65 42.25 -5.10
C GLU A 478 -34.90 41.24 -6.21
N GLN A 479 -34.60 41.63 -7.46
CA GLN A 479 -34.74 40.76 -8.63
C GLN A 479 -33.74 39.61 -8.57
N PRO A 480 -34.03 38.44 -9.17
CA PRO A 480 -33.04 37.37 -9.29
C PRO A 480 -31.88 37.86 -10.18
N GLY A 481 -30.78 38.26 -9.53
CA GLY A 481 -29.52 38.55 -10.20
C GLY A 481 -29.07 37.35 -11.01
N GLN A 482 -28.48 37.59 -12.19
CA GLN A 482 -27.94 36.53 -13.04
C GLN A 482 -26.97 35.67 -12.22
N ALA A 483 -27.13 34.35 -12.28
CA ALA A 483 -26.26 33.43 -11.58
C ALA A 483 -24.81 33.69 -11.99
N LEU A 484 -23.96 34.04 -11.02
CA LEU A 484 -22.55 34.32 -11.25
C LEU A 484 -21.88 33.10 -11.91
N PRO A 485 -20.94 33.29 -12.86
CA PRO A 485 -20.23 32.17 -13.49
C PRO A 485 -19.52 31.31 -12.44
N PRO A 486 -19.38 29.99 -12.65
CA PRO A 486 -18.73 29.11 -11.68
C PRO A 486 -17.28 29.53 -11.42
N LEU A 487 -16.79 29.28 -10.21
CA LEU A 487 -15.40 29.58 -9.86
C LEU A 487 -14.45 28.66 -10.63
N LYS A 488 -13.51 29.24 -11.35
CA LYS A 488 -12.51 28.52 -12.15
C LYS A 488 -11.11 28.75 -11.57
N VAL A 489 -10.27 27.72 -11.59
CA VAL A 489 -8.85 27.85 -11.25
C VAL A 489 -8.01 27.25 -12.36
N ILE A 490 -7.06 28.03 -12.85
CA ILE A 490 -6.11 27.66 -13.88
C ILE A 490 -4.71 27.68 -13.26
N VAL A 491 -3.93 26.61 -13.47
CA VAL A 491 -2.58 26.43 -12.94
C VAL A 491 -1.67 26.09 -14.11
N GLN A 492 -0.66 26.92 -14.38
CA GLN A 492 0.26 26.76 -15.52
C GLN A 492 -0.45 26.57 -16.88
N GLY A 493 -1.61 27.22 -17.05
CA GLY A 493 -2.46 27.13 -18.25
C GLY A 493 -3.50 25.99 -18.24
N GLU A 494 -3.38 25.01 -17.35
CA GLU A 494 -4.30 23.89 -17.23
C GLU A 494 -5.46 24.17 -16.27
N ASN A 495 -6.65 23.67 -16.59
CA ASN A 495 -7.83 23.86 -15.73
C ASN A 495 -7.89 22.81 -14.62
N VAL A 496 -7.81 23.24 -13.36
CA VAL A 496 -7.90 22.35 -12.20
C VAL A 496 -9.36 21.98 -11.94
N VAL A 497 -9.63 20.68 -11.85
CA VAL A 497 -10.92 20.12 -11.41
C VAL A 497 -10.85 19.83 -9.92
N PHE A 498 -11.89 20.22 -9.18
CA PHE A 498 -11.95 20.04 -7.73
C PHE A 498 -13.02 19.04 -7.32
N ASP A 499 -12.72 18.30 -6.25
CA ASP A 499 -13.60 17.36 -5.57
C ASP A 499 -14.39 18.01 -4.40
N SER A 500 -13.91 19.13 -3.88
CA SER A 500 -14.70 20.12 -3.16
C SER A 500 -14.57 21.47 -3.86
N GLU A 501 -15.68 22.06 -4.25
CA GLU A 501 -15.67 23.35 -4.96
C GLU A 501 -14.92 24.44 -4.17
N PRO A 502 -14.10 25.26 -4.84
CA PRO A 502 -13.54 26.46 -4.23
C PRO A 502 -14.66 27.47 -3.96
N TYR A 503 -14.48 28.34 -2.96
CA TYR A 503 -15.49 29.33 -2.57
C TYR A 503 -14.84 30.63 -2.12
N ILE A 504 -15.59 31.72 -2.14
CA ILE A 504 -15.16 33.01 -1.56
C ILE A 504 -15.63 33.07 -0.11
N ASP A 505 -14.73 33.34 0.84
CA ASP A 505 -15.06 33.45 2.26
C ASP A 505 -15.64 34.83 2.65
N GLY A 506 -16.01 34.98 3.92
CA GLY A 506 -16.53 36.24 4.47
C GLY A 506 -15.50 37.38 4.54
N GLN A 507 -14.24 37.14 4.16
CA GLN A 507 -13.15 38.10 4.05
C GLN A 507 -12.83 38.41 2.56
N ASN A 508 -13.68 37.97 1.64
CA ASN A 508 -13.50 38.10 0.19
C ASN A 508 -12.20 37.44 -0.33
N ARG A 509 -11.79 36.32 0.26
CA ARG A 509 -10.67 35.50 -0.20
C ARG A 509 -11.17 34.24 -0.90
N LEU A 510 -10.58 33.90 -2.06
CA LEU A 510 -10.83 32.62 -2.70
C LEU A 510 -10.13 31.51 -1.91
N MET A 511 -10.94 30.66 -1.29
CA MET A 511 -10.54 29.46 -0.58
C MET A 511 -10.56 28.28 -1.54
N VAL A 512 -9.42 27.59 -1.67
CA VAL A 512 -9.22 26.48 -2.62
C VAL A 512 -8.73 25.22 -1.90
N PRO A 513 -9.07 24.01 -2.37
CA PRO A 513 -8.47 22.77 -1.89
C PRO A 513 -6.97 22.76 -2.20
N VAL A 514 -6.13 22.79 -1.17
CA VAL A 514 -4.68 23.02 -1.31
C VAL A 514 -3.98 21.98 -2.21
N ARG A 515 -4.31 20.71 -2.05
CA ARG A 515 -3.54 19.60 -2.65
C ARG A 515 -3.55 19.64 -4.18
N ALA A 516 -4.72 19.80 -4.79
CA ALA A 516 -4.90 19.78 -6.25
C ALA A 516 -4.14 20.90 -6.98
N ILE A 517 -3.94 22.06 -6.35
CA ILE A 517 -3.19 23.19 -6.93
C ILE A 517 -1.69 23.02 -6.71
N LEU A 518 -1.29 22.55 -5.52
CA LEU A 518 0.13 22.51 -5.16
C LEU A 518 0.89 21.32 -5.74
N GLU A 519 0.24 20.16 -5.87
CA GLU A 519 0.84 19.02 -6.57
C GLU A 519 1.07 19.34 -8.06
N ALA A 520 0.12 20.05 -8.70
CA ALA A 520 0.27 20.56 -10.06
C ALA A 520 1.42 21.57 -10.22
N LEU A 521 1.80 22.27 -9.15
CA LEU A 521 2.92 23.21 -9.10
C LEU A 521 4.25 22.56 -8.65
N GLY A 522 4.26 21.23 -8.47
CA GLY A 522 5.45 20.47 -8.05
C GLY A 522 5.82 20.65 -6.57
N ALA A 523 4.89 21.10 -5.74
CA ALA A 523 5.08 21.23 -4.29
C ALA A 523 4.55 20.00 -3.55
N THR A 524 5.26 19.58 -2.49
CA THR A 524 4.81 18.51 -1.60
C THR A 524 3.94 19.09 -0.48
N VAL A 525 2.85 18.39 -0.15
CA VAL A 525 1.89 18.81 0.88
C VAL A 525 1.64 17.67 1.88
N ASP A 526 2.12 17.85 3.11
CA ASP A 526 1.90 16.92 4.23
C ASP A 526 0.84 17.44 5.20
N TRP A 527 0.11 16.53 5.85
CA TRP A 527 -0.93 16.84 6.82
C TRP A 527 -0.65 16.11 8.13
N ASP A 528 -0.48 16.88 9.20
CA ASP A 528 -0.33 16.38 10.56
C ASP A 528 -1.67 16.56 11.31
N GLU A 529 -2.33 15.43 11.57
CA GLU A 529 -3.65 15.37 12.20
C GLU A 529 -3.62 15.78 13.69
N ILE A 530 -2.54 15.45 14.39
CA ILE A 530 -2.38 15.69 15.84
C ILE A 530 -2.22 17.18 16.12
N THR A 531 -1.37 17.85 15.34
CA THR A 531 -1.10 19.29 15.46
C THR A 531 -2.08 20.15 14.67
N ARG A 532 -2.93 19.54 13.83
CA ARG A 532 -3.80 20.19 12.84
C ARG A 532 -3.02 21.14 11.94
N THR A 533 -1.87 20.70 11.41
CA THR A 533 -1.02 21.51 10.54
C THR A 533 -0.85 20.96 9.13
N VAL A 534 -0.83 21.88 8.15
CA VAL A 534 -0.40 21.60 6.78
C VAL A 534 1.03 22.07 6.63
N SER A 535 1.92 21.18 6.22
CA SER A 535 3.28 21.50 5.81
C SER A 535 3.37 21.47 4.28
N ILE A 536 3.94 22.52 3.69
CA ILE A 536 4.11 22.67 2.25
C ILE A 536 5.58 22.94 1.96
N GLN A 537 6.17 22.25 0.98
CA GLN A 537 7.47 22.60 0.42
C GLN A 537 7.40 22.65 -1.10
N GLY A 538 7.87 23.74 -1.70
CA GLY A 538 7.87 23.94 -3.15
C GLY A 538 8.75 25.11 -3.56
N GLN A 539 9.41 25.02 -4.72
CA GLN A 539 10.28 26.08 -5.27
C GLN A 539 11.35 26.63 -4.31
N GLY A 540 11.79 25.83 -3.33
CA GLY A 540 12.76 26.25 -2.30
C GLY A 540 12.15 26.97 -1.09
N HIS A 541 10.84 27.21 -1.08
CA HIS A 541 10.09 27.79 0.02
C HIS A 541 9.40 26.72 0.87
N SER A 542 9.15 27.08 2.14
CA SER A 542 8.52 26.24 3.15
C SER A 542 7.41 27.00 3.89
N LEU A 543 6.21 26.44 3.91
CA LEU A 543 5.06 27.00 4.63
C LEU A 543 4.53 25.97 5.64
N LEU A 544 4.23 26.42 6.85
CA LEU A 544 3.50 25.67 7.86
C LEU A 544 2.26 26.48 8.25
N LEU A 545 1.07 25.91 8.03
CA LEU A 545 -0.21 26.56 8.33
C LEU A 545 -0.99 25.72 9.35
N THR A 546 -1.59 26.36 10.34
CA THR A 546 -2.43 25.67 11.34
C THR A 546 -3.91 25.94 11.05
N ILE A 547 -4.74 24.89 11.09
CA ILE A 547 -6.19 25.03 10.90
C ILE A 547 -6.79 25.92 12.00
N ASP A 548 -7.76 26.75 11.61
CA ASP A 548 -8.46 27.75 12.44
C ASP A 548 -7.54 28.86 13.02
N SER A 549 -6.29 28.97 12.54
CA SER A 549 -5.31 29.96 12.99
C SER A 549 -4.97 30.97 11.90
N LYS A 550 -4.86 32.25 12.29
CA LYS A 550 -4.32 33.29 11.41
C LYS A 550 -2.78 33.29 11.34
N GLN A 551 -2.09 32.49 12.15
CA GLN A 551 -0.63 32.40 12.08
C GLN A 551 -0.18 31.32 11.10
N ALA A 552 0.77 31.68 10.24
CA ALA A 552 1.57 30.77 9.43
C ALA A 552 3.05 30.94 9.78
N VAL A 553 3.87 29.93 9.49
CA VAL A 553 5.33 30.06 9.46
C VAL A 553 5.76 29.92 8.00
N VAL A 554 6.44 30.94 7.47
CA VAL A 554 7.00 30.93 6.11
C VAL A 554 8.51 31.08 6.23
N ASP A 555 9.27 30.12 5.72
CA ASP A 555 10.74 30.07 5.77
C ASP A 555 11.31 30.35 7.17
N GLY A 556 10.69 29.71 8.17
CA GLY A 556 11.02 29.84 9.59
C GLY A 556 10.51 31.11 10.28
N GLN A 557 9.95 32.07 9.54
CA GLN A 557 9.42 33.32 10.09
C GLN A 557 7.91 33.27 10.32
N LYS A 558 7.46 33.69 11.50
CA LYS A 558 6.02 33.83 11.77
C LYS A 558 5.42 34.97 10.95
N ARG A 559 4.28 34.70 10.29
CA ARG A 559 3.49 35.63 9.50
C ARG A 559 2.02 35.51 9.90
N THR A 560 1.25 36.57 9.66
CA THR A 560 -0.18 36.62 9.96
C THR A 560 -0.97 36.73 8.65
N MET A 561 -1.97 35.87 8.49
CA MET A 561 -3.01 35.91 7.45
C MET A 561 -4.18 36.78 7.91
N ASP A 562 -4.95 37.30 6.95
CA ASP A 562 -6.20 38.00 7.22
C ASP A 562 -7.40 37.05 7.35
N THR A 563 -7.39 35.92 6.64
CA THR A 563 -8.29 34.77 6.83
C THR A 563 -7.58 33.60 7.54
N THR A 564 -8.28 32.48 7.76
CA THR A 564 -7.76 31.26 8.40
C THR A 564 -7.85 30.06 7.45
N PRO A 565 -6.86 29.16 7.43
CA PRO A 565 -7.03 27.79 6.93
C PRO A 565 -8.21 27.12 7.62
N VAL A 566 -9.10 26.47 6.87
CA VAL A 566 -10.23 25.73 7.45
C VAL A 566 -10.36 24.35 6.82
N ILE A 567 -11.01 23.43 7.52
CA ILE A 567 -11.44 22.16 6.95
C ILE A 567 -12.90 22.31 6.50
N ARG A 568 -13.18 22.11 5.20
CA ARG A 568 -14.53 22.09 4.63
C ARG A 568 -14.64 20.91 3.68
N ASN A 569 -15.73 20.14 3.75
CA ASN A 569 -15.95 18.94 2.93
C ASN A 569 -14.74 17.97 2.94
N SER A 570 -14.11 17.80 4.10
CA SER A 570 -12.87 17.00 4.26
C SER A 570 -11.69 17.45 3.38
N ARG A 571 -11.64 18.73 3.00
CA ARG A 571 -10.47 19.39 2.39
C ARG A 571 -9.93 20.47 3.29
N THR A 572 -8.60 20.58 3.33
CA THR A 572 -7.97 21.82 3.80
C THR A 572 -8.14 22.88 2.72
N MET A 573 -8.89 23.90 3.06
CA MET A 573 -9.16 25.05 2.23
C MET A 573 -8.21 26.18 2.65
N LEU A 574 -7.38 26.63 1.71
CA LEU A 574 -6.42 27.71 1.92
C LEU A 574 -6.73 28.90 1.00
N PRO A 575 -6.39 30.15 1.40
CA PRO A 575 -6.48 31.31 0.53
C PRO A 575 -5.49 31.18 -0.64
N ALA A 576 -6.00 31.01 -1.86
CA ALA A 576 -5.21 30.69 -3.06
C ALA A 576 -4.04 31.66 -3.29
N ARG A 577 -4.31 32.96 -3.13
CA ARG A 577 -3.32 34.04 -3.30
C ARG A 577 -2.16 33.91 -2.31
N TYR A 578 -2.46 33.69 -1.03
CA TYR A 578 -1.42 33.60 0.01
C TYR A 578 -0.47 32.44 -0.28
N VAL A 579 -1.03 31.27 -0.59
CA VAL A 579 -0.23 30.07 -0.82
C VAL A 579 0.60 30.19 -2.12
N GLY A 580 0.02 30.71 -3.20
CA GLY A 580 0.76 30.92 -4.46
C GLY A 580 1.88 31.95 -4.32
N GLU A 581 1.60 33.13 -3.79
CA GLU A 581 2.58 34.22 -3.65
C GLU A 581 3.77 33.83 -2.76
N TYR A 582 3.54 33.12 -1.64
CA TYR A 582 4.63 32.67 -0.75
C TYR A 582 5.42 31.46 -1.28
N LEU A 583 4.93 30.77 -2.30
CA LEU A 583 5.69 29.76 -3.05
C LEU A 583 6.40 30.34 -4.29
N GLY A 584 6.30 31.66 -4.51
CA GLY A 584 6.95 32.35 -5.62
C GLY A 584 6.12 32.44 -6.91
N PHE A 585 4.84 32.05 -6.88
CA PHE A 585 3.95 32.08 -8.05
C PHE A 585 3.13 33.39 -8.12
N THR A 586 2.76 33.79 -9.34
CA THR A 586 1.89 34.94 -9.59
C THR A 586 0.43 34.50 -9.55
N VAL A 587 -0.39 35.12 -8.69
CA VAL A 587 -1.82 34.77 -8.56
C VAL A 587 -2.73 35.91 -9.04
N GLN A 588 -3.29 35.76 -10.23
CA GLN A 588 -4.21 36.72 -10.84
C GLN A 588 -5.67 36.34 -10.57
N TRP A 589 -6.56 37.34 -10.52
CA TRP A 589 -8.01 37.17 -10.37
C TRP A 589 -8.73 37.99 -11.44
N ASP A 590 -9.56 37.32 -12.25
CA ASP A 590 -10.52 37.95 -13.15
C ASP A 590 -11.92 37.89 -12.52
N GLU A 591 -12.40 39.06 -12.09
CA GLU A 591 -13.72 39.24 -11.49
C GLU A 591 -14.88 38.93 -12.44
N LYS A 592 -14.72 39.17 -13.75
CA LYS A 592 -15.79 38.97 -14.75
C LYS A 592 -16.01 37.50 -15.07
N THR A 593 -14.92 36.74 -15.18
CA THR A 593 -14.98 35.30 -15.46
C THR A 593 -14.97 34.44 -14.19
N ARG A 594 -14.74 35.05 -13.02
CA ARG A 594 -14.53 34.39 -11.72
C ARG A 594 -13.42 33.33 -11.77
N THR A 595 -12.33 33.67 -12.46
CA THR A 595 -11.16 32.82 -12.67
C THR A 595 -9.98 33.27 -11.82
N VAL A 596 -9.35 32.36 -11.08
CA VAL A 596 -7.97 32.53 -10.60
C VAL A 596 -7.00 31.85 -11.58
N THR A 597 -5.92 32.54 -11.91
CA THR A 597 -4.79 31.97 -12.66
C THR A 597 -3.55 32.00 -11.76
N VAL A 598 -2.84 30.87 -11.68
CA VAL A 598 -1.56 30.71 -10.98
C VAL A 598 -0.47 30.34 -11.97
N GLU A 599 0.57 31.17 -12.05
CA GLU A 599 1.73 31.04 -12.96
C GLU A 599 3.07 31.04 -12.22
#